data_AF-A0A6J0NDK8-F1
#
_entry.id   AF-A0A6J0NDK8-F1
#
_cell.length_a   1.000
_cell.length_b   1.000
_cell.length_c   1.000
_cell.angle_alpha   90.00
_cell.angle_beta   90.00
_cell.angle_gamma   90.00
#
_symmetry.space_group_name_H-M   'P 1'
#
loop_
_entity.id
_entity.type
_entity.pdbx_description
1 polymer ?
#
loop_
_entity_poly.entity_id
_entity_poly.type
_entity_poly.pdbx_seq_one_letter_code
_entity_poly.pdbx_strand_id
1 'polypeptide(L)'
;MPPQGGFFIGNVSPARMDFRWFALGNCIAILSSLATPEQSTAIMDLIEARWEELVGEMPLKVCYPAIESHEWKIVTGCDPKNTRWSYHNGGSWPVLLWLPRVHFTFFFFVSLFLFPLHFCPTHNQ
;
A
#
# COMPACT_ATOMS: atom_id res chain seq x y z
N MET A 1 -12.05 9.36 -1.07
CA MET A 1 -11.91 8.19 -0.18
C MET A 1 -13.14 7.31 -0.30
N PRO A 2 -12.99 5.99 -0.45
CA PRO A 2 -14.11 5.05 -0.35
C PRO A 2 -14.72 5.06 1.07
N PRO A 3 -15.98 4.61 1.24
CA PRO A 3 -16.62 4.54 2.56
C PRO A 3 -15.98 3.49 3.49
N GLN A 4 -15.37 2.46 2.90
CA GLN A 4 -14.55 1.47 3.58
C GLN A 4 -13.16 1.56 2.97
N GLY A 5 -12.14 1.78 3.80
CA GLY A 5 -10.75 1.87 3.37
C GLY A 5 -9.96 3.00 4.02
N GLY A 6 -8.64 2.87 4.05
CA GLY A 6 -7.74 3.80 4.73
C GLY A 6 -6.30 3.59 4.34
N PHE A 7 -5.43 4.56 4.63
CA PHE A 7 -3.99 4.43 4.44
C PHE A 7 -3.24 5.36 5.39
N PHE A 8 -1.95 5.07 5.60
CA PHE A 8 -1.06 5.99 6.30
C PHE A 8 -0.68 7.14 5.37
N ILE A 9 -0.94 8.37 5.83
CA ILE A 9 -0.55 9.60 5.13
C ILE A 9 0.98 9.67 4.93
N GLY A 10 1.39 10.22 3.79
CA GLY A 10 2.79 10.19 3.36
C GLY A 10 3.75 10.94 4.26
N ASN A 11 3.31 12.02 4.90
CA ASN A 11 4.15 12.77 5.85
C ASN A 11 3.33 13.60 6.83
N VAL A 12 3.85 13.79 8.05
CA VAL A 12 3.31 14.67 9.09
C VAL A 12 4.46 15.43 9.74
N SER A 13 4.38 16.76 9.73
CA SER A 13 5.28 17.64 10.44
C SER A 13 4.54 18.89 10.94
N PRO A 14 5.13 19.72 11.81
CA PRO A 14 4.50 20.95 12.25
C PRO A 14 4.02 21.79 11.06
N ALA A 15 2.73 22.16 11.07
CA ALA A 15 2.06 22.91 10.01
C ALA A 15 2.10 22.29 8.59
N ARG A 16 2.39 20.98 8.44
CA ARG A 16 2.41 20.32 7.14
C ARG A 16 1.96 18.86 7.23
N MET A 17 1.02 18.50 6.37
CA MET A 17 0.61 17.11 6.16
C MET A 17 0.64 16.82 4.65
N ASP A 18 1.26 15.71 4.26
CA ASP A 18 1.24 15.21 2.88
C ASP A 18 0.24 14.07 2.79
N PHE A 19 -0.92 14.35 2.19
CA PHE A 19 -2.01 13.40 2.05
C PHE A 19 -1.85 12.42 0.88
N ARG A 20 -0.71 12.43 0.18
CA ARG A 20 -0.47 11.45 -0.89
C ARG A 20 -0.35 10.05 -0.31
N TRP A 21 -0.90 9.09 -1.02
CA TRP A 21 -0.73 7.67 -0.75
C TRP A 21 0.63 7.23 -1.27
N PHE A 22 1.37 6.45 -0.47
CA PHE A 22 2.65 5.86 -0.85
C PHE A 22 2.60 4.35 -0.68
N ALA A 23 2.81 3.62 -1.78
CA ALA A 23 2.72 2.16 -1.81
C ALA A 23 3.67 1.49 -0.83
N LEU A 24 4.97 1.80 -0.94
CA LEU A 24 6.03 1.17 -0.16
C LEU A 24 5.80 1.30 1.35
N GLY A 25 5.43 2.49 1.81
CA GLY A 25 5.18 2.77 3.23
C GLY A 25 3.99 1.97 3.76
N ASN A 26 2.88 1.95 3.03
CA ASN A 26 1.70 1.19 3.44
C ASN A 26 1.95 -0.33 3.41
N CYS A 27 2.64 -0.85 2.39
CA CYS A 27 2.99 -2.26 2.33
C CYS A 27 3.94 -2.67 3.47
N ILE A 28 4.98 -1.88 3.75
CA ILE A 28 5.91 -2.18 4.84
C ILE A 28 5.19 -2.09 6.20
N ALA A 29 4.28 -1.13 6.38
CA ALA A 29 3.52 -1.02 7.63
C ALA A 29 2.67 -2.27 7.92
N ILE A 30 2.10 -2.90 6.89
CA ILE A 30 1.42 -4.19 7.01
C ILE A 30 2.44 -5.29 7.34
N LEU A 31 3.52 -5.40 6.57
CA LEU A 31 4.51 -6.47 6.70
C LEU A 31 5.28 -6.45 8.04
N SER A 32 5.46 -5.27 8.63
CA SER A 32 6.16 -5.09 9.91
C SER A 32 5.23 -5.18 11.12
N SER A 33 3.93 -5.45 10.92
CA SER A 33 2.90 -5.40 11.96
C SER A 33 2.76 -4.03 12.64
N LEU A 34 3.19 -2.95 11.98
CA LEU A 34 2.92 -1.58 12.42
C LEU A 34 1.44 -1.22 12.25
N ALA A 35 0.84 -1.68 11.15
CA ALA A 35 -0.59 -1.58 10.92
C ALA A 35 -1.34 -2.59 11.78
N THR A 36 -2.39 -2.14 12.47
CA THR A 36 -3.36 -3.04 13.10
C THR A 36 -4.06 -3.94 12.06
N PRO A 37 -4.67 -5.07 12.45
CA PRO A 37 -5.43 -5.91 11.52
C PRO A 37 -6.54 -5.13 10.79
N GLU A 38 -7.23 -4.23 11.49
CA GLU A 38 -8.28 -3.38 10.94
C GLU A 38 -7.69 -2.38 9.93
N GLN A 39 -6.56 -1.74 10.23
CA GLN A 39 -5.88 -0.84 9.30
C GLN A 39 -5.33 -1.58 8.09
N SER A 40 -4.79 -2.78 8.26
CA SER A 40 -4.28 -3.61 7.17
C SER A 40 -5.41 -3.98 6.21
N THR A 41 -6.56 -4.39 6.74
CA THR A 41 -7.77 -4.65 5.96
C THR A 41 -8.23 -3.39 5.24
N ALA A 42 -8.30 -2.25 5.93
CA ALA A 42 -8.67 -0.99 5.31
C ALA A 42 -7.71 -0.53 4.19
N ILE A 43 -6.42 -0.82 4.29
CA ILE A 43 -5.45 -0.55 3.21
C ILE A 43 -5.72 -1.45 2.00
N MET A 44 -6.04 -2.72 2.22
CA MET A 44 -6.37 -3.65 1.15
C MET A 44 -7.70 -3.28 0.47
N ASP A 45 -8.73 -2.93 1.26
CA ASP A 45 -10.03 -2.45 0.78
C ASP A 45 -9.87 -1.17 -0.07
N LEU A 46 -8.96 -0.26 0.35
CA LEU A 46 -8.65 0.94 -0.44
C LEU A 46 -8.05 0.59 -1.80
N ILE A 47 -7.08 -0.34 -1.84
CA ILE A 47 -6.43 -0.76 -3.08
C ILE A 47 -7.43 -1.42 -4.02
N GLU A 48 -8.33 -2.25 -3.50
CA GLU A 48 -9.39 -2.88 -4.28
C GLU A 48 -10.39 -1.84 -4.80
N ALA A 49 -10.88 -0.95 -3.93
CA ALA A 49 -11.86 0.08 -4.30
C ALA A 49 -11.31 1.15 -5.28
N ARG A 50 -9.98 1.33 -5.33
CA ARG A 50 -9.29 2.30 -6.18
C ARG A 50 -8.27 1.65 -7.11
N TRP A 51 -8.58 0.42 -7.56
CA TRP A 51 -7.69 -0.40 -8.36
C TRP A 51 -7.17 0.34 -9.61
N GLU A 52 -8.07 0.97 -10.37
CA GLU A 52 -7.71 1.72 -11.59
C GLU A 52 -6.72 2.87 -11.33
N GLU A 53 -6.81 3.51 -10.17
CA GLU A 53 -5.99 4.67 -9.80
C GLU A 53 -4.63 4.26 -9.24
N LEU A 54 -4.60 3.24 -8.37
CA LEU A 54 -3.41 2.82 -7.63
C LEU A 54 -2.61 1.72 -8.33
N VAL A 55 -3.27 0.93 -9.17
CA VAL A 55 -2.68 -0.17 -9.94
C VAL A 55 -2.78 0.13 -11.43
N GLY A 56 -3.99 0.31 -11.95
CA GLY A 56 -4.28 0.43 -13.38
C GLY A 56 -3.72 -0.75 -14.18
N GLU A 57 -3.33 -0.50 -15.43
CA GLU A 57 -2.76 -1.51 -16.34
C GLU A 57 -1.35 -2.00 -15.94
N MET A 58 -0.64 -1.24 -15.10
CA MET A 58 0.73 -1.57 -14.68
C MET A 58 0.89 -1.44 -13.17
N PRO A 59 0.91 -2.55 -12.41
CA PRO A 59 1.16 -2.53 -10.98
C PRO A 59 2.60 -2.08 -10.67
N LEU A 60 2.88 -1.33 -9.62
CA LEU A 60 2.01 -0.58 -8.71
C LEU A 60 2.44 0.88 -8.74
N LYS A 61 1.53 1.85 -8.56
CA LYS A 61 1.93 3.25 -8.43
C LYS A 61 2.85 3.45 -7.23
N VAL A 62 3.93 4.22 -7.40
CA VAL A 62 4.83 4.57 -6.29
C VAL A 62 4.14 5.50 -5.28
N CYS A 63 3.37 6.46 -5.79
CA CYS A 63 2.56 7.37 -5.01
C CYS A 63 1.32 7.82 -5.80
N TYR A 64 0.31 8.33 -5.11
CA TYR A 64 -0.90 8.88 -5.73
C TYR A 64 -1.47 10.05 -4.90
N PRO A 65 -1.97 11.13 -5.54
CA PRO A 65 -1.85 11.46 -6.97
C PRO A 65 -0.46 11.99 -7.34
N ALA A 66 -0.21 12.18 -8.63
CA ALA A 66 0.93 12.96 -9.11
C ALA A 66 0.73 14.45 -8.79
N ILE A 67 1.83 15.13 -8.45
CA ILE A 67 1.86 16.58 -8.29
C ILE A 67 2.03 17.25 -9.65
N GLU A 68 1.34 18.38 -9.84
CA GLU A 68 1.18 19.04 -11.13
C GLU A 68 1.43 20.55 -11.05
N SER A 69 1.59 21.19 -12.21
CA SER A 69 1.58 22.64 -12.38
C SER A 69 2.51 23.37 -11.39
N HIS A 70 1.97 24.25 -10.54
CA HIS A 70 2.76 25.08 -9.64
C HIS A 70 3.36 24.26 -8.49
N GLU A 71 2.63 23.27 -7.97
CA GLU A 71 3.11 22.38 -6.92
C GLU A 71 4.30 21.56 -7.42
N TRP A 72 4.23 21.03 -8.65
CA TRP A 72 5.36 20.35 -9.26
C TRP A 72 6.60 21.25 -9.34
N LYS A 73 6.45 22.49 -9.82
CA LYS A 73 7.59 23.42 -9.91
C LYS A 73 8.23 23.68 -8.55
N ILE A 74 7.43 23.85 -7.51
CA ILE A 74 7.90 24.15 -6.15
C ILE A 74 8.50 22.90 -5.49
N VAL A 75 7.79 21.78 -5.49
CA VAL A 75 8.16 20.59 -4.72
C VAL A 75 9.30 19.81 -5.39
N THR A 76 9.33 19.74 -6.73
CA THR A 76 10.38 19.01 -7.45
C THR A 76 11.53 19.90 -7.90
N GLY A 77 11.37 21.23 -7.85
CA GLY A 77 12.35 22.16 -8.44
C GLY A 77 12.38 22.12 -9.96
N CYS A 78 11.23 21.85 -10.60
CA CYS A 78 11.09 21.66 -12.04
C CYS A 78 11.90 20.47 -12.60
N ASP A 79 12.03 19.37 -11.84
CA ASP A 79 12.81 18.20 -12.23
C ASP A 79 12.19 17.47 -13.44
N PRO A 80 12.84 17.49 -14.62
CA PRO A 80 12.30 16.90 -15.85
C PRO A 80 12.16 15.37 -15.79
N LYS A 81 12.81 14.69 -14.84
CA LYS A 81 12.65 13.24 -14.65
C LYS A 81 11.34 12.88 -13.97
N ASN A 82 10.83 13.78 -13.12
CA ASN A 82 9.66 13.57 -12.27
C ASN A 82 8.43 14.34 -12.81
N THR A 83 8.24 14.33 -14.13
CA THR A 83 7.03 14.88 -14.77
C THR A 83 5.77 14.14 -14.31
N ARG A 84 4.60 14.67 -14.68
CA ARG A 84 3.30 14.11 -14.31
C ARG A 84 3.21 12.61 -14.68
N TRP A 85 2.88 11.78 -13.69
CA TRP A 85 2.77 10.31 -13.80
C TRP A 85 4.06 9.59 -14.24
N SER A 86 5.22 10.20 -14.00
CA SER A 86 6.53 9.67 -14.36
C SER A 86 7.41 9.43 -13.14
N TYR A 87 8.27 8.42 -13.22
CA TYR A 87 9.31 8.10 -12.24
C TYR A 87 8.80 8.15 -10.79
N HIS A 88 9.31 9.03 -9.92
CA HIS A 88 8.84 9.13 -8.53
C HIS A 88 7.49 9.87 -8.37
N ASN A 89 7.04 10.59 -9.39
CA ASN A 89 5.83 11.40 -9.37
C ASN A 89 4.63 10.65 -9.99
N GLY A 90 4.16 9.61 -9.30
CA GLY A 90 3.03 8.80 -9.76
C GLY A 90 3.35 7.79 -10.86
N GLY A 91 4.64 7.46 -11.06
CA GLY A 91 5.04 6.37 -11.93
C GLY A 91 4.62 5.00 -11.40
N SER A 92 4.40 4.03 -12.29
CA SER A 92 4.18 2.63 -11.93
C SER A 92 5.50 1.87 -11.86
N TRP A 93 5.75 1.19 -10.75
CA TRP A 93 7.01 0.54 -10.43
C TRP A 93 6.80 -0.97 -10.23
N PRO A 94 7.13 -1.82 -11.23
CA PRO A 94 6.88 -3.26 -11.16
C PRO A 94 7.58 -3.97 -9.99
N VAL A 95 8.70 -3.42 -9.49
CA VAL A 95 9.40 -3.94 -8.32
C VAL A 95 8.55 -3.95 -7.05
N LEU A 96 7.50 -3.11 -6.96
CA LEU A 96 6.62 -3.07 -5.80
C LEU A 96 5.70 -4.29 -5.69
N LEU A 97 5.52 -5.07 -6.77
CA LEU A 97 4.72 -6.30 -6.76
C LEU A 97 5.20 -7.35 -5.75
N TRP A 98 6.49 -7.32 -5.40
CA TRP A 98 7.05 -8.26 -4.43
C TRP A 98 6.47 -8.06 -3.04
N LEU A 99 6.09 -6.84 -2.63
CA LEU A 99 5.68 -6.55 -1.26
C LEU A 99 4.28 -7.06 -0.92
N PRO A 100 3.22 -6.78 -1.72
CA PRO A 100 1.90 -7.38 -1.47
C PRO A 100 1.94 -8.91 -1.54
N ARG A 101 2.81 -9.46 -2.40
CA ARG A 101 2.98 -10.91 -2.55
C ARG A 101 3.60 -11.56 -1.32
N VAL A 102 4.50 -10.90 -0.61
CA VAL A 102 5.08 -11.45 0.64
C VAL A 102 4.00 -11.60 1.70
N HIS A 103 3.07 -10.65 1.84
CA HIS A 103 1.95 -10.81 2.79
C HIS A 103 1.01 -11.95 2.38
N PHE A 104 0.64 -12.03 1.09
CA PHE A 104 -0.21 -13.12 0.60
C PHE A 104 0.45 -14.49 0.77
N THR A 105 1.75 -14.60 0.48
CA THR A 105 2.49 -15.86 0.63
C THR A 105 2.70 -16.20 2.10
N PHE A 106 2.97 -15.23 2.97
CA PHE A 106 3.14 -15.44 4.41
C PHE A 106 1.82 -15.82 5.08
N PHE A 107 0.70 -15.16 4.77
CA PHE A 107 -0.61 -15.58 5.23
C PHE A 107 -0.97 -16.96 4.68
N PHE A 108 -0.73 -17.26 3.40
CA PHE A 108 -1.04 -18.58 2.83
C PHE A 108 -0.15 -19.68 3.44
N PHE A 109 1.15 -19.45 3.62
CA PHE A 109 2.07 -20.41 4.26
C PHE A 109 1.74 -20.61 5.74
N VAL A 110 1.46 -19.54 6.50
CA VAL A 110 1.11 -19.65 7.92
C VAL A 110 -0.26 -20.33 8.08
N SER A 111 -1.24 -20.04 7.22
CA SER A 111 -2.56 -20.69 7.24
C SER A 111 -2.49 -22.18 6.86
N LEU A 112 -1.60 -22.58 5.94
CA LEU A 112 -1.45 -23.98 5.53
C LEU A 112 -0.52 -24.80 6.43
N PHE A 113 0.49 -24.19 7.07
CA PHE A 113 1.49 -24.92 7.87
C PHE A 113 1.33 -24.78 9.39
N LEU A 114 0.66 -23.75 9.93
CA LEU A 114 0.44 -23.60 11.37
C LEU A 114 -0.95 -24.06 11.85
N PHE A 115 -1.91 -24.32 10.95
CA PHE A 115 -3.27 -24.76 11.32
C PHE A 115 -3.56 -26.28 11.38
N PRO A 116 -2.68 -27.24 11.06
CA PRO A 116 -3.02 -28.66 11.23
C PRO A 116 -2.62 -29.25 12.59
N LEU A 117 -2.28 -28.46 13.63
CA LEU A 117 -1.83 -29.01 14.93
C LEU A 117 -2.80 -28.81 16.12
N HIS A 118 -3.99 -28.24 15.93
CA HIS A 118 -4.95 -28.03 17.03
C HIS A 118 -6.37 -28.52 16.75
N PHE A 119 -6.53 -29.72 16.17
CA PHE A 119 -7.79 -30.46 16.31
C PHE A 119 -7.54 -31.98 16.35
N CYS A 120 -7.12 -32.47 17.52
CA CYS A 120 -7.36 -33.86 17.89
C CYS A 120 -8.71 -33.88 18.62
N PRO A 121 -9.81 -34.38 18.01
CA PRO A 121 -11.00 -34.64 18.77
C PRO A 121 -10.70 -35.84 19.67
N THR A 122 -10.51 -35.59 20.96
CA THR A 122 -10.56 -36.65 21.96
C THR A 122 -11.94 -37.27 21.91
N HIS A 123 -12.01 -38.49 21.37
CA HIS A 123 -13.11 -39.41 21.61
C HIS A 123 -13.27 -39.56 23.13
N ASN A 124 -14.43 -39.20 23.67
CA ASN A 124 -14.97 -39.69 24.95
C ASN A 124 -16.39 -39.14 25.20
N GLN A 125 -17.39 -39.79 24.61
CA GLN A 125 -18.43 -40.59 25.28
C GLN A 125 -19.49 -40.98 24.24
#